data_AF-A0A7V2WM55-F1
#
_entry.id   AF-A0A7V2WM55-F1
#
_cell.length_a   1.000
_cell.length_b   1.000
_cell.length_c   1.000
_cell.angle_alpha   90.00
_cell.angle_beta   90.00
_cell.angle_gamma   90.00
#
_symmetry.space_group_name_H-M   'P 1'
#
loop_
_entity.id
_entity.type
_entity.pdbx_description
1 polymer ?
#
loop_
_entity_poly.entity_id
_entity_poly.type
_entity_poly.pdbx_seq_one_letter_code
_entity_poly.pdbx_strand_id
1 'polypeptide(L)'
;MTWQRPEVPARITGFGALSFIALVTLGAFAALAMRANTSFSISQTLGDEYLLSVIRFTLWQAALSTALAVGLAIPTARALARQTNFFGRDTLLKLFALPLALPALVGVLAILGLWGRSGWINQLTGGVLDFSIFGLPGILIAHVFFNLPLATRLFLTSLERVPSENWRLASQLALPSKTIFRVIEWPVLKTVLPGILALVFMLCLTSFTIVLTLGGGPASTTLEVAIYQSLRFDFDPARAVTLALVQLAITISLLAISFRFTRTLPDIATLGSHIARADAHTFSARLVDAAFIFASAGFVALPLAALTFDGLLADLPKLLASPAVWKAIATSFILAVLAATLSLSLCWTMLKAIHHKDGPFARMVGFAN
;
A
#
# COMPACT_ATOMS: atom_id res chain seq x y z
N MET A 1 43.96 -28.10 -10.42
CA MET A 1 43.46 -28.15 -9.04
C MET A 1 41.94 -28.09 -9.07
N THR A 2 41.32 -29.26 -9.06
CA THR A 2 39.86 -29.45 -9.01
C THR A 2 39.38 -29.21 -7.58
N TRP A 3 38.82 -28.03 -7.32
CA TRP A 3 38.16 -27.74 -6.04
C TRP A 3 36.85 -28.53 -5.95
N GLN A 4 36.85 -29.57 -5.12
CA GLN A 4 35.67 -30.33 -4.74
C GLN A 4 35.06 -29.81 -3.42
N ARG A 5 33.77 -29.46 -3.51
CA ARG A 5 32.67 -29.54 -2.50
C ARG A 5 32.56 -28.45 -1.40
N PRO A 6 31.34 -28.12 -0.90
CA PRO A 6 30.06 -28.85 -1.02
C PRO A 6 28.87 -28.04 -1.62
N GLU A 7 28.15 -28.66 -2.57
CA GLU A 7 26.98 -28.11 -3.31
C GLU A 7 25.60 -28.46 -2.69
N VAL A 8 25.60 -29.20 -1.58
CA VAL A 8 24.39 -29.68 -0.89
C VAL A 8 23.84 -28.70 0.17
N PRO A 9 24.65 -27.99 0.99
CA PRO A 9 24.10 -27.20 2.10
C PRO A 9 23.28 -25.99 1.65
N ALA A 10 23.62 -25.35 0.52
CA ALA A 10 22.88 -24.19 0.01
C ALA A 10 21.44 -24.55 -0.44
N ARG A 11 21.27 -25.73 -1.06
CA ARG A 11 19.94 -26.24 -1.45
C ARG A 11 19.11 -26.60 -0.23
N ILE A 12 19.70 -27.29 0.75
CA ILE A 12 19.03 -27.63 2.01
C ILE A 12 18.59 -26.36 2.75
N THR A 13 19.40 -25.31 2.78
CA THR A 13 19.05 -24.06 3.46
C THR A 13 17.92 -23.28 2.78
N GLY A 14 17.86 -23.26 1.45
CA GLY A 14 16.78 -22.61 0.70
C GLY A 14 15.44 -23.35 0.82
N PHE A 15 15.47 -24.68 0.72
CA PHE A 15 14.30 -25.51 1.00
C PHE A 15 13.88 -25.41 2.46
N GLY A 16 14.82 -25.38 3.40
CA GLY A 16 14.54 -25.17 4.82
C GLY A 16 13.82 -23.86 5.11
N ALA A 17 14.23 -22.75 4.47
CA ALA A 17 13.57 -21.45 4.57
C ALA A 17 12.12 -21.49 4.06
N LEU A 18 11.90 -22.07 2.88
CA LEU A 18 10.55 -22.23 2.31
C LEU A 18 9.68 -23.17 3.13
N SER A 19 10.22 -24.29 3.59
CA SER A 19 9.54 -25.23 4.47
C SER A 19 9.18 -24.59 5.80
N PHE A 20 10.04 -23.75 6.36
CA PHE A 20 9.74 -22.99 7.59
C PHE A 20 8.58 -22.01 7.36
N ILE A 21 8.62 -21.21 6.30
CA ILE A 21 7.52 -20.28 5.95
C ILE A 21 6.22 -21.06 5.71
N ALA A 22 6.29 -22.15 4.94
CA ALA A 22 5.14 -23.01 4.68
C ALA A 22 4.60 -23.63 5.97
N LEU A 23 5.46 -24.11 6.86
CA LEU A 23 5.07 -24.75 8.12
C LEU A 23 4.44 -23.73 9.09
N VAL A 24 4.98 -22.52 9.20
CA VAL A 24 4.38 -21.46 10.02
C VAL A 24 3.01 -21.07 9.47
N THR A 25 2.90 -20.91 8.15
CA THR A 25 1.66 -20.48 7.50
C THR A 25 0.59 -21.59 7.54
N LEU A 26 0.94 -22.80 7.12
CA LEU A 26 0.06 -23.97 7.16
C LEU A 26 -0.26 -24.38 8.59
N GLY A 27 0.67 -24.24 9.52
CA GLY A 27 0.46 -24.48 10.94
C GLY A 27 -0.55 -23.52 11.56
N ALA A 28 -0.49 -22.23 11.20
CA ALA A 28 -1.52 -21.26 11.59
C ALA A 28 -2.89 -21.63 11.00
N PHE A 29 -2.95 -22.04 9.73
CA PHE A 29 -4.20 -22.51 9.11
C PHE A 29 -4.73 -23.82 9.71
N ALA A 30 -3.85 -24.76 10.04
CA ALA A 30 -4.21 -26.02 10.68
C ALA A 30 -4.74 -25.77 12.11
N ALA A 31 -4.08 -24.90 12.88
CA ALA A 31 -4.56 -24.50 14.20
C ALA A 31 -5.92 -23.80 14.11
N LEU A 32 -6.14 -23.00 13.07
CA LEU A 32 -7.43 -22.38 12.77
C LEU A 32 -8.49 -23.44 12.44
N ALA A 33 -8.17 -24.40 11.57
CA ALA A 33 -9.07 -25.49 11.17
C ALA A 33 -9.40 -26.44 12.34
N MET A 34 -8.47 -26.67 13.26
CA MET A 34 -8.72 -27.47 14.47
C MET A 34 -9.61 -26.75 15.49
N ARG A 35 -9.61 -25.41 15.49
CA ARG A 35 -10.50 -24.58 16.34
C ARG A 35 -11.84 -24.26 15.68
N ALA A 36 -11.94 -24.40 14.36
CA ALA A 36 -13.23 -24.47 13.69
C ALA A 36 -13.94 -25.72 14.19
N ASN A 37 -14.88 -25.58 15.14
CA ASN A 37 -15.85 -26.64 15.38
C ASN A 37 -16.49 -27.01 14.02
N THR A 38 -16.76 -28.29 13.80
CA THR A 38 -17.22 -28.92 12.55
C THR A 38 -18.54 -28.34 11.97
N SER A 39 -19.08 -27.30 12.59
CA SER A 39 -20.28 -26.56 12.24
C SER A 39 -20.04 -25.37 11.29
N PHE A 40 -18.93 -25.32 10.53
CA PHE A 40 -18.82 -24.37 9.41
C PHE A 40 -19.80 -24.79 8.30
N SER A 41 -20.99 -24.22 8.32
CA SER A 41 -22.01 -24.40 7.29
C SER A 41 -22.04 -23.18 6.40
N ILE A 42 -21.65 -23.34 5.12
CA ILE A 42 -21.73 -22.27 4.10
C ILE A 42 -23.17 -21.72 4.01
N SER A 43 -24.18 -22.58 4.13
CA SER A 43 -25.60 -22.18 4.09
C SER A 43 -26.00 -21.28 5.26
N GLN A 44 -25.51 -21.54 6.48
CA GLN A 44 -25.78 -20.70 7.65
C GLN A 44 -24.99 -19.39 7.57
N THR A 45 -23.77 -19.43 7.02
CA THR A 45 -22.91 -18.25 6.84
C THR A 45 -23.50 -17.27 5.82
N LEU A 46 -24.06 -17.78 4.72
CA LEU A 46 -24.74 -16.97 3.70
C LEU A 46 -26.10 -16.43 4.17
N GLY A 47 -26.68 -17.00 5.23
CA GLY A 47 -27.92 -16.53 5.84
C GLY A 47 -27.73 -15.47 6.93
N ASP A 48 -26.49 -15.20 7.36
CA ASP A 48 -26.19 -14.20 8.38
C ASP A 48 -26.15 -12.78 7.77
N GLU A 49 -27.19 -11.99 8.03
CA GLU A 49 -27.29 -10.60 7.59
C GLU A 49 -26.12 -9.74 8.08
N TYR A 50 -25.61 -10.00 9.28
CA TYR A 50 -24.47 -9.26 9.81
C TYR A 50 -23.22 -9.54 8.97
N LEU A 51 -22.91 -10.81 8.70
CA LEU A 51 -21.74 -11.20 7.91
C LEU A 51 -21.81 -10.63 6.49
N LEU A 52 -22.96 -10.69 5.83
CA LEU A 52 -23.16 -10.06 4.52
C LEU A 52 -22.99 -8.53 4.57
N SER A 53 -23.46 -7.88 5.63
CA SER A 53 -23.28 -6.44 5.81
C SER A 53 -21.80 -6.06 5.94
N VAL A 54 -21.02 -6.84 6.69
CA VAL A 54 -19.58 -6.64 6.90
C VAL A 54 -18.80 -6.91 5.61
N ILE A 55 -19.11 -7.97 4.87
CA ILE A 55 -18.50 -8.25 3.56
C ILE A 55 -18.80 -7.10 2.58
N ARG A 56 -20.08 -6.71 2.47
CA ARG A 56 -20.51 -5.65 1.56
C ARG A 56 -19.83 -4.33 1.90
N PHE A 57 -19.77 -3.97 3.19
CA PHE A 57 -19.08 -2.77 3.63
C PHE A 57 -17.59 -2.83 3.30
N THR A 58 -16.92 -3.94 3.61
CA THR A 58 -15.48 -4.14 3.32
C THR A 58 -15.17 -3.97 1.83
N LEU A 59 -15.93 -4.65 0.96
CA LEU A 59 -15.71 -4.58 -0.50
C LEU A 59 -16.05 -3.19 -1.05
N TRP A 60 -17.17 -2.60 -0.61
CA TRP A 60 -17.61 -1.28 -1.05
C TRP A 60 -16.64 -0.18 -0.64
N GLN A 61 -16.24 -0.16 0.64
CA GLN A 61 -15.29 0.80 1.19
C GLN A 61 -13.93 0.67 0.49
N ALA A 62 -13.43 -0.55 0.30
CA ALA A 62 -12.16 -0.78 -0.38
C ALA A 62 -12.20 -0.33 -1.84
N ALA A 63 -13.31 -0.61 -2.55
CA ALA A 63 -13.50 -0.16 -3.93
C ALA A 63 -13.52 1.36 -4.04
N LEU A 64 -14.26 2.04 -3.16
CA LEU A 64 -14.35 3.49 -3.14
C LEU A 64 -13.01 4.14 -2.78
N SER A 65 -12.30 3.61 -1.78
CA SER A 65 -10.97 4.10 -1.39
C SER A 65 -9.97 3.95 -2.52
N THR A 66 -10.00 2.82 -3.22
CA THR A 66 -9.15 2.54 -4.38
C THR A 66 -9.44 3.49 -5.52
N ALA A 67 -10.72 3.68 -5.86
CA ALA A 67 -11.14 4.57 -6.93
C ALA A 67 -10.70 6.02 -6.66
N LEU A 68 -10.85 6.50 -5.43
CA LEU A 68 -10.40 7.84 -5.02
C LEU A 68 -8.87 7.97 -5.09
N ALA A 69 -8.14 7.05 -4.47
CA ALA A 69 -6.68 7.10 -4.42
C ALA A 69 -6.06 7.01 -5.83
N VAL A 70 -6.49 6.04 -6.64
CA VAL A 70 -5.99 5.84 -8.01
C VAL A 70 -6.45 6.96 -8.94
N GLY A 71 -7.71 7.40 -8.81
CA GLY A 71 -8.26 8.49 -9.60
C GLY A 71 -7.53 9.81 -9.41
N LEU A 72 -7.11 10.13 -8.17
CA LEU A 72 -6.27 11.30 -7.86
C LEU A 72 -4.79 11.08 -8.20
N ALA A 73 -4.32 9.83 -8.14
CA ALA A 73 -2.93 9.51 -8.43
C ALA A 73 -2.58 9.68 -9.92
N ILE A 74 -3.49 9.38 -10.85
CA ILE A 74 -3.27 9.51 -12.30
C ILE A 74 -2.93 10.96 -12.73
N PRO A 75 -3.75 11.99 -12.43
CA PRO A 75 -3.43 13.37 -12.80
C PRO A 75 -2.18 13.88 -12.08
N THR A 76 -1.96 13.46 -10.83
CA THR A 76 -0.75 13.83 -10.06
C THR A 76 0.52 13.23 -10.67
N ALA A 77 0.49 11.94 -11.05
CA ALA A 77 1.60 11.28 -11.74
C ALA A 77 1.89 11.92 -13.09
N ARG A 78 0.84 12.29 -13.84
CA ARG A 78 0.96 13.00 -15.11
C ARG A 78 1.57 14.38 -14.93
N ALA A 79 1.13 15.14 -13.93
CA ALA A 79 1.69 16.46 -13.60
C ALA A 79 3.19 16.35 -13.24
N LEU A 80 3.56 15.36 -12.42
CA LEU A 80 4.96 15.07 -12.11
C LEU A 80 5.76 14.58 -13.32
N ALA A 81 5.17 13.78 -14.22
CA ALA A 81 5.85 13.32 -15.43
C ALA A 81 6.07 14.47 -16.43
N ARG A 82 5.18 15.48 -16.44
CA ARG A 82 5.31 16.65 -17.32
C ARG A 82 6.27 17.69 -16.75
N GLN A 83 6.20 17.97 -15.45
CA GLN A 83 7.04 18.96 -14.78
C GLN A 83 8.26 18.29 -14.14
N THR A 84 9.31 18.05 -14.93
CA THR A 84 10.52 17.37 -14.45
C THR A 84 11.49 18.30 -13.70
N ASN A 85 11.50 19.59 -14.03
CA ASN A 85 12.52 20.54 -13.57
C ASN A 85 11.92 21.66 -12.71
N PHE A 86 11.37 21.31 -11.54
CA PHE A 86 10.94 22.30 -10.54
C PHE A 86 11.66 22.11 -9.20
N PHE A 87 11.87 23.21 -8.49
CA PHE A 87 12.52 23.21 -7.19
C PHE A 87 11.70 22.41 -6.17
N GLY A 88 12.33 21.45 -5.48
CA GLY A 88 11.67 20.62 -4.47
C GLY A 88 11.03 19.32 -4.99
N ARG A 89 11.16 18.97 -6.28
CA ARG A 89 10.68 17.69 -6.83
C ARG A 89 11.16 16.48 -6.02
N ASP A 90 12.47 16.42 -5.76
CA ASP A 90 13.07 15.30 -5.02
C ASP A 90 12.53 15.23 -3.57
N THR A 91 12.40 16.38 -2.92
CA THR A 91 11.77 16.48 -1.58
C THR A 91 10.33 15.97 -1.60
N LEU A 92 9.56 16.30 -2.63
CA LEU A 92 8.19 15.81 -2.79
C LEU A 92 8.13 14.29 -3.01
N LEU A 93 9.03 13.74 -3.83
CA LEU A 93 9.09 12.29 -4.04
C LEU A 93 9.51 11.54 -2.78
N LYS A 94 10.41 12.13 -1.96
CA LYS A 94 10.75 11.62 -0.62
C LYS A 94 9.57 11.72 0.34
N LEU A 95 8.84 12.85 0.36
CA LEU A 95 7.62 13.01 1.14
C LEU A 95 6.59 11.93 0.79
N PHE A 96 6.42 11.61 -0.50
CA PHE A 96 5.51 10.56 -0.95
C PHE A 96 5.94 9.15 -0.53
N ALA A 97 7.20 8.95 -0.15
CA ALA A 97 7.67 7.70 0.44
C ALA A 97 7.39 7.60 1.94
N LEU A 98 7.15 8.72 2.65
CA LEU A 98 6.97 8.72 4.11
C LEU A 98 5.72 7.97 4.58
N PRO A 99 4.50 8.20 4.04
CA PRO A 99 3.31 7.48 4.50
C PRO A 99 3.45 5.96 4.41
N LEU A 100 4.20 5.48 3.43
CA LEU A 100 4.47 4.05 3.20
C LEU A 100 5.42 3.44 4.24
N ALA A 101 6.29 4.24 4.83
CA ALA A 101 7.25 3.80 5.83
C ALA A 101 6.70 3.91 7.26
N LEU A 102 5.68 4.75 7.47
CA LEU A 102 5.10 4.96 8.79
C LEU A 102 4.21 3.78 9.21
N PRO A 103 4.22 3.38 10.49
CA PRO A 103 3.19 2.50 11.02
C PRO A 103 1.80 3.10 10.78
N ALA A 104 0.82 2.26 10.40
CA ALA A 104 -0.53 2.72 10.06
C ALA A 104 -1.16 3.59 11.17
N LEU A 105 -0.94 3.22 12.44
CA LEU A 105 -1.43 3.97 13.60
C LEU A 105 -0.88 5.40 13.64
N VAL A 106 0.41 5.59 13.32
CA VAL A 106 1.05 6.90 13.29
C VAL A 106 0.43 7.79 12.21
N GLY A 107 0.14 7.24 11.03
CA GLY A 107 -0.55 7.99 9.99
C GLY A 107 -2.00 8.33 10.35
N VAL A 108 -2.72 7.44 11.04
CA VAL A 108 -4.06 7.77 11.58
C VAL A 108 -3.97 8.94 12.56
N LEU A 109 -3.02 8.91 13.49
CA LEU A 109 -2.82 10.00 14.46
C LEU A 109 -2.48 11.32 13.77
N ALA A 110 -1.67 11.29 12.70
CA ALA A 110 -1.38 12.46 11.88
C ALA A 110 -2.65 13.07 11.26
N ILE A 111 -3.52 12.23 10.72
CA ILE A 111 -4.79 12.67 10.14
C ILE A 111 -5.73 13.20 11.24
N LEU A 112 -5.79 12.54 12.41
CA LEU A 112 -6.57 13.02 13.56
C LEU A 112 -6.04 14.36 14.09
N GLY A 113 -4.73 14.59 14.12
CA GLY A 113 -4.14 15.90 14.49
C GLY A 113 -4.54 17.02 13.53
N LEU A 114 -4.77 16.70 12.25
CA LEU A 114 -5.21 17.68 11.26
C LEU A 114 -6.74 17.89 11.27
N TRP A 115 -7.51 16.81 11.17
CA TRP A 115 -8.96 16.79 10.90
C TRP A 115 -9.82 16.46 12.12
N GLY A 116 -9.23 16.04 13.24
CA GLY A 116 -9.95 15.70 14.45
C GLY A 116 -10.66 16.91 15.06
N ARG A 117 -11.51 16.65 16.06
CA ARG A 117 -12.30 17.70 16.74
C ARG A 117 -11.42 18.79 17.36
N SER A 118 -10.27 18.42 17.91
CA SER A 118 -9.24 19.34 18.42
C SER A 118 -8.09 19.55 17.43
N GLY A 119 -8.28 19.19 16.15
CA GLY A 119 -7.24 19.27 15.13
C GLY A 119 -7.06 20.67 14.56
N TRP A 120 -5.95 20.87 13.85
CA TRP A 120 -5.53 22.17 13.34
C TRP A 120 -6.60 22.86 12.47
N ILE A 121 -7.31 22.11 11.62
CA ILE A 121 -8.35 22.69 10.75
C ILE A 121 -9.48 23.28 11.60
N ASN A 122 -9.93 22.56 12.62
CA ASN A 122 -11.01 23.03 13.49
C ASN A 122 -10.56 24.22 14.35
N GLN A 123 -9.32 24.21 14.83
CA GLN A 123 -8.76 25.35 15.58
C GLN A 123 -8.67 26.61 14.72
N LEU A 124 -8.19 26.50 13.48
CA LEU A 124 -8.03 27.62 12.55
C LEU A 124 -9.37 28.18 12.03
N THR A 125 -10.36 27.31 11.86
CA THR A 125 -11.68 27.70 11.32
C THR A 125 -12.69 28.04 12.40
N GLY A 126 -12.30 27.99 13.68
CA GLY A 126 -13.21 28.21 14.81
C GLY A 126 -14.32 27.16 14.93
N GLY A 127 -14.12 25.97 14.38
CA GLY A 127 -15.10 24.87 14.39
C GLY A 127 -16.29 25.06 13.45
N VAL A 128 -16.21 25.96 12.46
CA VAL A 128 -17.29 26.20 11.49
C VAL A 128 -17.51 25.00 10.55
N LEU A 129 -16.46 24.19 10.32
CA LEU A 129 -16.59 22.93 9.59
C LEU A 129 -17.08 21.83 10.55
N ASP A 130 -18.38 21.53 10.52
CA ASP A 130 -18.98 20.38 11.22
C ASP A 130 -18.67 19.05 10.49
N PHE A 131 -17.38 18.75 10.34
CA PHE A 131 -16.90 17.54 9.68
C PHE A 131 -16.43 16.51 10.72
N SER A 132 -17.14 15.39 10.80
CA SER A 132 -16.69 14.23 11.59
C SER A 132 -15.73 13.37 10.77
N ILE A 133 -14.50 13.23 11.29
CA ILE A 133 -13.54 12.26 10.76
C ILE A 133 -13.93 10.81 11.07
N PHE A 134 -14.81 10.57 12.03
CA PHE A 134 -15.26 9.21 12.35
C PHE A 134 -16.33 8.75 11.35
N GLY A 135 -16.21 7.50 10.90
CA GLY A 135 -17.03 6.85 9.89
C GLY A 135 -16.31 6.63 8.57
N LEU A 136 -17.09 6.32 7.53
CA LEU A 136 -16.59 6.13 6.17
C LEU A 136 -15.71 7.30 5.67
N PRO A 137 -16.05 8.60 5.87
CA PRO A 137 -15.24 9.71 5.34
C PRO A 137 -13.79 9.69 5.83
N GLY A 138 -13.55 9.45 7.12
CA GLY A 138 -12.18 9.36 7.64
C GLY A 138 -11.43 8.14 7.14
N ILE A 139 -12.12 6.99 6.99
CA ILE A 139 -11.53 5.80 6.37
C ILE A 139 -11.06 6.12 4.95
N LEU A 140 -11.89 6.81 4.15
CA LEU A 140 -11.53 7.20 2.79
C LEU A 140 -10.35 8.17 2.77
N ILE A 141 -10.36 9.22 3.60
CA ILE A 141 -9.26 10.19 3.69
C ILE A 141 -7.96 9.48 4.07
N ALA A 142 -7.99 8.59 5.06
CA ALA A 142 -6.83 7.84 5.49
C ALA A 142 -6.32 6.90 4.39
N HIS A 143 -7.19 6.15 3.72
CA HIS A 143 -6.75 5.32 2.60
C HIS A 143 -6.18 6.13 1.45
N VAL A 144 -6.73 7.30 1.11
CA VAL A 144 -6.14 8.17 0.09
C VAL A 144 -4.77 8.68 0.57
N PHE A 145 -4.62 9.05 1.84
CA PHE A 145 -3.34 9.51 2.41
C PHE A 145 -2.22 8.47 2.26
N PHE A 146 -2.51 7.19 2.52
CA PHE A 146 -1.53 6.12 2.35
C PHE A 146 -1.33 5.71 0.88
N ASN A 147 -2.41 5.61 0.10
CA ASN A 147 -2.37 4.95 -1.21
C ASN A 147 -2.16 5.90 -2.40
N LEU A 148 -2.53 7.18 -2.30
CA LEU A 148 -2.29 8.16 -3.37
C LEU A 148 -0.78 8.28 -3.66
N PRO A 149 0.12 8.48 -2.67
CA PRO A 149 1.55 8.62 -2.94
C PRO A 149 2.16 7.38 -3.60
N LEU A 150 1.74 6.20 -3.14
CA LEU A 150 2.13 4.91 -3.70
C LEU A 150 1.72 4.80 -5.18
N ALA A 151 0.43 4.96 -5.45
CA ALA A 151 -0.12 4.86 -6.80
C ALA A 151 0.52 5.91 -7.73
N THR A 152 0.71 7.14 -7.26
CA THR A 152 1.36 8.20 -8.03
C THR A 152 2.78 7.81 -8.43
N ARG A 153 3.58 7.23 -7.51
CA ARG A 153 4.94 6.77 -7.83
C ARG A 153 4.96 5.62 -8.84
N LEU A 154 4.03 4.68 -8.73
CA LEU A 154 3.93 3.55 -9.67
C LEU A 154 3.54 4.01 -11.08
N PHE A 155 2.57 4.92 -11.19
CA PHE A 155 2.22 5.54 -12.47
C PHE A 155 3.34 6.42 -13.03
N LEU A 156 3.99 7.23 -12.18
CA LEU A 156 5.09 8.08 -12.58
C LEU A 156 6.24 7.25 -13.17
N THR A 157 6.63 6.17 -12.49
CA THR A 157 7.67 5.24 -12.95
C THR A 157 7.32 4.67 -14.33
N SER A 158 6.04 4.39 -14.57
CA SER A 158 5.57 3.84 -15.85
C SER A 158 5.58 4.89 -16.96
N LEU A 159 5.23 6.14 -16.65
CA LEU A 159 5.28 7.27 -17.58
C LEU A 159 6.72 7.69 -17.92
N GLU A 160 7.64 7.61 -16.96
CA GLU A 160 9.07 7.91 -17.16
C GLU A 160 9.78 6.85 -18.02
N ARG A 161 9.21 5.64 -18.14
CA ARG A 161 9.70 4.58 -19.05
C ARG A 161 9.30 4.76 -20.51
N VAL A 162 8.48 5.77 -20.83
CA VAL A 162 8.07 6.03 -22.22
C VAL A 162 9.30 6.43 -23.04
N PRO A 163 9.60 5.74 -24.17
CA PRO A 163 10.76 6.03 -24.99
C PRO A 163 10.82 7.50 -25.43
N SER A 164 12.04 8.04 -25.44
CA SER A 164 12.30 9.45 -25.76
C SER A 164 11.84 9.84 -27.17
N GLU A 165 11.86 8.87 -28.08
CA GLU A 165 11.47 8.96 -29.49
C GLU A 165 9.99 9.32 -29.64
N ASN A 166 9.13 8.79 -28.76
CA ASN A 166 7.70 9.11 -28.75
C ASN A 166 7.47 10.61 -28.47
N TRP A 167 8.27 11.19 -27.57
CA TRP A 167 8.19 12.62 -27.24
C TRP A 167 8.73 13.49 -28.39
N ARG A 168 9.81 13.06 -29.08
CA ARG A 168 10.32 13.76 -30.28
C ARG A 168 9.27 13.77 -31.39
N LEU A 169 8.69 12.62 -31.73
CA LEU A 169 7.67 12.51 -32.77
C LEU A 169 6.42 13.34 -32.44
N ALA A 170 5.96 13.29 -31.18
CA ALA A 170 4.84 14.12 -30.75
C ALA A 170 5.11 15.61 -30.90
N SER A 171 6.35 16.05 -30.65
CA SER A 171 6.76 17.45 -30.84
C SER A 171 6.84 17.85 -32.31
N GLN A 172 7.35 16.98 -33.19
CA GLN A 172 7.43 17.21 -34.63
C GLN A 172 6.04 17.31 -35.28
N LEU A 173 5.09 16.50 -34.80
CA LEU A 173 3.69 16.52 -35.24
C LEU A 173 2.85 17.60 -34.54
N ALA A 174 3.44 18.42 -33.67
CA ALA A 174 2.77 19.46 -32.88
C ALA A 174 1.49 18.95 -32.17
N LEU A 175 1.53 17.73 -31.64
CA LEU A 175 0.35 17.11 -31.04
C LEU A 175 -0.11 17.88 -29.79
N PRO A 176 -1.42 18.18 -29.65
CA PRO A 176 -1.91 18.84 -28.45
C PRO A 176 -1.88 17.89 -27.24
N SER A 177 -1.82 18.46 -26.02
CA SER A 177 -1.70 17.67 -24.77
C SER A 177 -2.80 16.61 -24.58
N LYS A 178 -4.02 16.86 -25.07
CA LYS A 178 -5.12 15.88 -25.03
C LYS A 178 -4.86 14.67 -25.93
N THR A 179 -4.26 14.88 -27.09
CA THR A 179 -3.88 13.80 -28.03
C THR A 179 -2.69 13.03 -27.48
N ILE A 180 -1.70 13.73 -26.92
CA ILE A 180 -0.57 13.09 -26.22
C ILE A 180 -1.07 12.18 -25.10
N PHE A 181 -2.02 12.64 -24.29
CA PHE A 181 -2.62 11.81 -23.25
C PHE A 181 -3.30 10.57 -23.83
N ARG A 182 -4.12 10.73 -24.85
CA ARG A 182 -4.90 9.62 -25.42
C ARG A 182 -4.02 8.58 -26.13
N VAL A 183 -2.97 9.02 -26.83
CA VAL A 183 -2.19 8.18 -27.76
C VAL A 183 -0.93 7.63 -27.12
N ILE A 184 -0.31 8.36 -26.16
CA ILE A 184 0.95 7.96 -25.55
C ILE A 184 0.75 7.57 -24.09
N GLU A 185 0.21 8.48 -23.26
CA GLU A 185 0.15 8.27 -21.81
C GLU A 185 -0.89 7.24 -21.40
N TRP A 186 -2.10 7.32 -21.93
CA TRP A 186 -3.23 6.47 -21.55
C TRP A 186 -3.01 4.99 -21.89
N PRO A 187 -2.45 4.60 -23.06
CA PRO A 187 -2.11 3.21 -23.32
C PRO A 187 -1.14 2.64 -22.29
N VAL A 188 -0.12 3.41 -21.91
CA VAL A 188 0.86 3.03 -20.87
C VAL A 188 0.17 2.89 -19.52
N LEU A 189 -0.58 3.89 -19.08
CA LEU A 189 -1.32 3.84 -17.81
C LEU A 189 -2.30 2.67 -17.78
N LYS A 190 -3.03 2.41 -18.87
CA LYS A 190 -3.99 1.30 -19.00
C LYS A 190 -3.33 -0.07 -18.83
N THR A 191 -2.05 -0.23 -19.18
CA THR A 191 -1.34 -1.51 -18.99
C THR A 191 -1.06 -1.81 -17.52
N VAL A 192 -0.71 -0.77 -16.73
CA VAL A 192 -0.36 -0.92 -15.30
C VAL A 192 -1.54 -0.71 -14.36
N LEU A 193 -2.62 -0.07 -14.85
CA LEU A 193 -3.82 0.26 -14.08
C LEU A 193 -4.44 -0.94 -13.36
N PRO A 194 -4.64 -2.12 -13.98
CA PRO A 194 -5.22 -3.27 -13.28
C PRO A 194 -4.36 -3.74 -12.10
N GLY A 195 -3.03 -3.76 -12.27
CA GLY A 195 -2.11 -4.16 -11.21
C GLY A 195 -2.09 -3.16 -10.04
N ILE A 196 -2.11 -1.86 -10.34
CA ILE A 196 -2.16 -0.81 -9.32
C ILE A 196 -3.51 -0.80 -8.60
N LEU A 197 -4.62 -0.97 -9.33
CA LEU A 197 -5.96 -1.10 -8.74
C LEU A 197 -6.02 -2.31 -7.80
N ALA A 198 -5.53 -3.48 -8.24
CA ALA A 198 -5.50 -4.68 -7.41
C ALA A 198 -4.67 -4.49 -6.14
N LEU A 199 -3.47 -3.90 -6.26
CA LEU A 199 -2.59 -3.62 -5.13
C LEU A 199 -3.25 -2.69 -4.11
N VAL A 200 -3.75 -1.53 -4.56
CA VAL A 200 -4.39 -0.55 -3.68
C VAL A 200 -5.68 -1.12 -3.08
N PHE A 201 -6.45 -1.88 -3.84
CA PHE A 201 -7.66 -2.55 -3.36
C PHE A 201 -7.35 -3.55 -2.24
N MET A 202 -6.32 -4.37 -2.41
CA MET A 202 -5.88 -5.29 -1.36
C MET A 202 -5.41 -4.54 -0.11
N LEU A 203 -4.65 -3.47 -0.27
CA LEU A 203 -4.22 -2.63 0.86
C LEU A 203 -5.41 -2.02 1.62
N CYS A 204 -6.45 -1.58 0.90
CA CYS A 204 -7.66 -1.04 1.54
C CYS A 204 -8.53 -2.13 2.17
N LEU A 205 -8.64 -3.30 1.54
CA LEU A 205 -9.41 -4.44 2.04
C LEU A 205 -8.79 -5.01 3.32
N THR A 206 -7.46 -4.99 3.41
CA THR A 206 -6.68 -5.52 4.53
C THR A 206 -6.26 -4.45 5.55
N SER A 207 -7.06 -3.38 5.64
CA SER A 207 -6.75 -2.22 6.46
C SER A 207 -7.42 -2.28 7.84
N PHE A 208 -6.71 -2.87 8.79
CA PHE A 208 -7.26 -3.07 10.13
C PHE A 208 -7.22 -1.80 10.98
N THR A 209 -6.04 -1.19 11.07
CA THR A 209 -5.77 -0.10 12.04
C THR A 209 -6.60 1.13 11.71
N ILE A 210 -6.75 1.47 10.43
CA ILE A 210 -7.49 2.65 9.98
C ILE A 210 -8.97 2.50 10.31
N VAL A 211 -9.57 1.35 9.99
CA VAL A 211 -11.00 1.13 10.21
C VAL A 211 -11.31 0.98 11.69
N LEU A 212 -10.47 0.30 12.47
CA LEU A 212 -10.68 0.15 13.91
C LEU A 212 -10.70 1.51 14.63
N THR A 213 -9.82 2.42 14.22
CA THR A 213 -9.64 3.72 14.88
C THR A 213 -10.62 4.79 14.37
N LEU A 214 -10.91 4.80 13.07
CA LEU A 214 -11.75 5.83 12.44
C LEU A 214 -13.17 5.37 12.16
N GLY A 215 -13.52 4.09 12.25
CA GLY A 215 -14.80 3.55 11.78
C GLY A 215 -16.05 4.11 12.49
N GLY A 216 -15.93 4.69 13.68
CA GLY A 216 -17.02 5.46 14.31
C GLY A 216 -18.26 4.65 14.71
N GLY A 217 -18.25 3.31 14.61
CA GLY A 217 -19.32 2.44 15.07
C GLY A 217 -19.51 1.16 14.24
N PRO A 218 -20.50 0.31 14.61
CA PRO A 218 -20.73 -1.00 13.98
C PRO A 218 -21.10 -0.93 12.49
N ALA A 219 -21.66 0.19 12.05
CA ALA A 219 -22.05 0.41 10.66
C ALA A 219 -20.85 0.51 9.69
N SER A 220 -19.64 0.75 10.21
CA SER A 220 -18.40 0.81 9.41
C SER A 220 -17.41 -0.32 9.74
N THR A 221 -17.90 -1.45 10.23
CA THR A 221 -17.07 -2.61 10.56
C THR A 221 -16.65 -3.35 9.27
N THR A 222 -15.34 -3.52 9.08
CA THR A 222 -14.78 -4.42 8.05
C THR A 222 -14.55 -5.83 8.60
N LEU A 223 -14.29 -6.79 7.70
CA LEU A 223 -14.00 -8.18 8.07
C LEU A 223 -12.91 -8.28 9.15
N GLU A 224 -11.83 -7.51 9.04
CA GLU A 224 -10.73 -7.54 10.01
C GLU A 224 -11.14 -7.04 11.40
N VAL A 225 -11.92 -5.96 11.42
CA VAL A 225 -12.45 -5.42 12.67
C VAL A 225 -13.46 -6.40 13.28
N ALA A 226 -14.30 -7.05 12.47
CA ALA A 226 -15.23 -8.07 12.94
C ALA A 226 -14.51 -9.29 13.53
N ILE A 227 -13.43 -9.78 12.90
CA ILE A 227 -12.60 -10.87 13.42
C ILE A 227 -12.02 -10.47 14.78
N TYR A 228 -11.45 -9.27 14.89
CA TYR A 228 -10.91 -8.76 16.14
C TYR A 228 -11.99 -8.63 17.23
N GLN A 229 -13.16 -8.11 16.87
CA GLN A 229 -14.28 -7.95 17.80
C GLN A 229 -14.77 -9.31 18.30
N SER A 230 -14.92 -10.29 17.41
CA SER A 230 -15.32 -11.65 17.78
C SER A 230 -14.34 -12.31 18.75
N LEU A 231 -13.03 -12.12 18.56
CA LEU A 231 -12.02 -12.67 19.46
C LEU A 231 -11.92 -11.93 20.80
N ARG A 232 -11.93 -10.60 20.76
CA ARG A 232 -11.51 -9.78 21.91
C ARG A 232 -12.67 -9.29 22.77
N PHE A 233 -13.83 -9.03 22.15
CA PHE A 233 -14.99 -8.49 22.84
C PHE A 233 -16.10 -9.53 23.00
N ASP A 234 -16.38 -10.32 21.95
CA ASP A 234 -17.44 -11.33 22.00
C ASP A 234 -16.97 -12.68 22.57
N PHE A 235 -15.65 -12.90 22.65
CA PHE A 235 -15.02 -14.16 23.07
C PHE A 235 -15.53 -15.40 22.30
N ASP A 236 -15.87 -15.21 21.02
CA ASP A 236 -16.34 -16.25 20.11
C ASP A 236 -15.25 -16.60 19.06
N PRO A 237 -14.32 -17.52 19.39
CA PRO A 237 -13.27 -17.92 18.46
C PRO A 237 -13.82 -18.67 17.25
N ALA A 238 -14.98 -19.33 17.34
CA ALA A 238 -15.56 -20.06 16.22
C ALA A 238 -16.07 -19.10 15.14
N ARG A 239 -16.73 -18.02 15.55
CA ARG A 239 -17.14 -16.92 14.64
C ARG A 239 -15.93 -16.22 14.02
N ALA A 240 -14.90 -15.94 14.81
CA ALA A 240 -13.68 -15.32 14.31
C ALA A 240 -12.98 -16.19 13.26
N VAL A 241 -12.91 -17.50 13.47
CA VAL A 241 -12.38 -18.47 12.50
C VAL A 241 -13.18 -18.43 11.20
N THR A 242 -14.52 -18.44 11.30
CA THR A 242 -15.43 -18.37 10.16
C THR A 242 -15.18 -17.10 9.33
N LEU A 243 -15.13 -15.94 9.98
CA LEU A 243 -14.85 -14.65 9.33
C LEU A 243 -13.46 -14.62 8.69
N ALA A 244 -12.44 -15.19 9.35
CA ALA A 244 -11.09 -15.27 8.82
C ALA A 244 -11.00 -16.16 7.58
N LEU A 245 -11.69 -17.31 7.56
CA LEU A 245 -11.77 -18.19 6.39
C LEU A 245 -12.48 -17.50 5.22
N VAL A 246 -13.56 -16.76 5.49
CA VAL A 246 -14.26 -15.95 4.48
C VAL A 246 -13.34 -14.87 3.91
N GLN A 247 -12.66 -14.10 4.76
CA GLN A 247 -11.71 -13.07 4.33
C GLN A 247 -10.57 -13.68 3.49
N LEU A 248 -10.05 -14.84 3.90
CA LEU A 248 -9.03 -15.57 3.17
C LEU A 248 -9.52 -15.99 1.78
N ALA A 249 -10.71 -16.58 1.69
CA ALA A 249 -11.31 -17.01 0.42
C ALA A 249 -11.51 -15.83 -0.54
N ILE A 250 -11.99 -14.69 -0.04
CA ILE A 250 -12.13 -13.45 -0.80
C ILE A 250 -10.76 -12.96 -1.30
N THR A 251 -9.77 -12.91 -0.42
CA THR A 251 -8.42 -12.40 -0.74
C THR A 251 -7.73 -13.28 -1.78
N ILE A 252 -7.77 -14.61 -1.64
CA ILE A 252 -7.21 -15.56 -2.62
C ILE A 252 -7.90 -15.42 -3.97
N SER A 253 -9.23 -15.30 -3.97
CA SER A 253 -10.02 -15.13 -5.19
C SER A 253 -9.64 -13.85 -5.93
N LEU A 254 -9.55 -12.72 -5.21
CA LEU A 254 -9.12 -11.43 -5.76
C LEU A 254 -7.68 -11.47 -6.28
N LEU A 255 -6.77 -12.16 -5.59
CA LEU A 255 -5.40 -12.33 -6.03
C LEU A 255 -5.30 -13.16 -7.32
N ALA A 256 -6.02 -14.29 -7.39
CA ALA A 256 -6.08 -15.11 -8.59
C ALA A 256 -6.65 -14.33 -9.78
N ILE A 257 -7.68 -13.51 -9.56
CA ILE A 257 -8.24 -12.62 -10.57
C ILE A 257 -7.20 -11.58 -11.01
N SER A 258 -6.48 -10.98 -10.07
CA SER A 258 -5.47 -9.93 -10.33
C SER A 258 -4.31 -10.45 -11.19
N PHE A 259 -3.88 -11.69 -10.99
CA PHE A 259 -2.84 -12.31 -11.82
C PHE A 259 -3.27 -12.49 -13.28
N ARG A 260 -4.56 -12.66 -13.58
CA ARG A 260 -5.04 -12.73 -14.98
C ARG A 260 -4.98 -11.39 -15.71
N PHE A 261 -5.07 -10.28 -14.98
CA PHE A 261 -5.08 -8.93 -15.56
C PHE A 261 -3.70 -8.25 -15.58
N THR A 262 -2.76 -8.74 -14.77
CA THR A 262 -1.41 -8.17 -14.69
C THR A 262 -0.61 -8.60 -15.93
N ARG A 263 -0.40 -7.68 -16.86
CA ARG A 263 0.50 -7.87 -18.00
C ARG A 263 1.87 -7.30 -17.63
N THR A 264 2.92 -8.11 -17.72
CA THR A 264 4.29 -7.62 -17.63
C THR A 264 4.54 -6.71 -18.84
N LEU A 265 4.85 -5.44 -18.58
CA LEU A 265 5.36 -4.56 -19.63
C LEU A 265 6.68 -5.14 -20.15
N PRO A 266 6.83 -5.38 -21.46
CA PRO A 266 8.12 -5.74 -22.05
C PRO A 266 9.14 -4.65 -21.68
N ASP A 267 10.31 -5.07 -21.21
CA ASP A 267 11.41 -4.16 -20.93
C ASP A 267 11.99 -3.71 -22.28
N ILE A 268 11.48 -2.60 -22.81
CA ILE A 268 11.97 -2.04 -24.07
C ILE A 268 13.22 -1.24 -23.71
N ALA A 269 14.39 -1.70 -24.17
CA ALA A 269 15.62 -0.93 -24.08
C ALA A 269 15.42 0.43 -24.75
N THR A 270 15.46 1.50 -23.97
CA THR A 270 15.34 2.88 -24.46
C THR A 270 16.72 3.53 -24.55
N LEU A 271 16.93 4.36 -25.57
CA LEU A 271 18.06 5.28 -25.59
C LEU A 271 17.83 6.29 -24.45
N GLY A 272 18.61 6.16 -23.38
CA GLY A 272 18.41 6.81 -22.07
C GLY A 272 18.53 8.34 -22.04
N SER A 273 17.89 9.07 -22.96
CA SER A 273 17.82 10.53 -22.96
C SER A 273 16.45 11.00 -22.46
N HIS A 274 16.44 11.78 -21.37
CA HIS A 274 15.27 12.55 -20.97
C HIS A 274 15.10 13.73 -21.94
N ILE A 275 13.97 13.78 -22.65
CA ILE A 275 13.66 14.86 -23.59
C ILE A 275 12.55 15.72 -23.01
N ALA A 276 12.77 17.03 -23.04
CA ALA A 276 11.77 18.01 -22.60
C ALA A 276 10.51 17.87 -23.46
N ARG A 277 9.35 17.76 -22.80
CA ARG A 277 8.06 17.59 -23.48
C ARG A 277 7.55 18.93 -23.99
N ALA A 278 7.17 19.00 -25.26
CA ALA A 278 6.64 20.23 -25.86
C ALA A 278 5.34 20.73 -25.17
N ASP A 279 4.52 19.82 -24.63
CA ASP A 279 3.28 20.17 -23.93
C ASP A 279 3.48 20.74 -22.51
N ALA A 280 4.71 20.72 -21.99
CA ALA A 280 5.05 21.22 -20.65
C ALA A 280 5.05 22.76 -20.52
N HIS A 281 5.07 23.47 -21.66
CA HIS A 281 5.33 24.92 -21.67
C HIS A 281 4.07 25.78 -21.63
N THR A 282 2.89 25.22 -21.92
CA THR A 282 1.64 26.00 -21.92
C THR A 282 1.28 26.46 -20.50
N PHE A 283 0.94 27.75 -20.34
CA PHE A 283 0.61 28.34 -19.04
C PHE A 283 -0.56 27.61 -18.34
N SER A 284 -1.64 27.31 -19.06
CA SER A 284 -2.79 26.58 -18.52
C SER A 284 -2.42 25.17 -18.05
N ALA A 285 -1.55 24.48 -18.79
CA ALA A 285 -1.05 23.16 -18.41
C ALA A 285 -0.21 23.23 -17.13
N ARG A 286 0.69 24.22 -17.01
CA ARG A 286 1.48 24.46 -15.80
C ARG A 286 0.62 24.77 -14.58
N LEU A 287 -0.43 25.57 -14.73
CA LEU A 287 -1.32 25.91 -13.63
C LEU A 287 -2.07 24.66 -13.12
N VAL A 288 -2.58 23.83 -14.04
CA VAL A 288 -3.26 22.58 -13.68
C VAL A 288 -2.29 21.59 -13.04
N ASP A 289 -1.09 21.43 -13.62
CA ASP A 289 -0.07 20.54 -13.08
C ASP A 289 0.37 21.00 -11.68
N ALA A 290 0.60 22.30 -11.50
CA ALA A 290 0.92 22.89 -10.21
C ALA A 290 -0.20 22.66 -9.20
N ALA A 291 -1.47 22.84 -9.58
CA ALA A 291 -2.60 22.59 -8.70
C ALA A 291 -2.63 21.14 -8.19
N PHE A 292 -2.44 20.14 -9.05
CA PHE A 292 -2.39 18.74 -8.63
C PHE A 292 -1.15 18.42 -7.76
N ILE A 293 0.01 18.97 -8.12
CA ILE A 293 1.25 18.80 -7.35
C ILE A 293 1.11 19.41 -5.96
N PHE A 294 0.66 20.66 -5.86
CA PHE A 294 0.49 21.34 -4.57
C PHE A 294 -0.64 20.75 -3.74
N ALA A 295 -1.76 20.37 -4.34
CA ALA A 295 -2.86 19.73 -3.63
C ALA A 295 -2.42 18.38 -3.04
N SER A 296 -1.73 17.55 -3.83
CA SER A 296 -1.24 16.25 -3.35
C SER A 296 -0.11 16.39 -2.34
N ALA A 297 0.80 17.34 -2.56
CA ALA A 297 1.86 17.67 -1.62
C ALA A 297 1.27 18.14 -0.28
N GLY A 298 0.32 19.08 -0.30
CA GLY A 298 -0.35 19.59 0.89
C GLY A 298 -1.15 18.52 1.61
N PHE A 299 -1.89 17.68 0.88
CA PHE A 299 -2.66 16.58 1.44
C PHE A 299 -1.81 15.57 2.22
N VAL A 300 -0.57 15.31 1.78
CA VAL A 300 0.37 14.42 2.48
C VAL A 300 1.19 15.17 3.53
N ALA A 301 1.65 16.38 3.23
CA ALA A 301 2.52 17.16 4.11
C ALA A 301 1.79 17.67 5.35
N LEU A 302 0.54 18.14 5.22
CA LEU A 302 -0.18 18.77 6.32
C LEU A 302 -0.43 17.83 7.51
N PRO A 303 -0.93 16.59 7.33
CA PRO A 303 -1.06 15.66 8.45
C PRO A 303 0.29 15.37 9.14
N LEU A 304 1.35 15.20 8.35
CA LEU A 304 2.69 14.93 8.89
C LEU A 304 3.28 16.16 9.60
N ALA A 305 3.01 17.36 9.10
CA ALA A 305 3.40 18.62 9.74
C ALA A 305 2.67 18.79 11.07
N ALA A 306 1.35 18.51 11.11
CA ALA A 306 0.58 18.54 12.34
C ALA A 306 1.14 17.56 13.37
N LEU A 307 1.38 16.30 12.96
CA LEU A 307 1.97 15.28 13.85
C LEU A 307 3.35 15.69 14.39
N THR A 308 4.22 16.20 13.53
CA THR A 308 5.58 16.57 13.92
C THR A 308 5.59 17.78 14.86
N PHE A 309 4.76 18.78 14.59
CA PHE A 309 4.66 19.96 15.44
C PHE A 309 3.99 19.65 16.78
N ASP A 310 2.89 18.90 16.79
CA ASP A 310 2.23 18.44 18.03
C ASP A 310 3.18 17.55 18.85
N GLY A 311 3.98 16.71 18.18
CA GLY A 311 5.00 15.88 18.81
C GLY A 311 6.19 16.67 19.38
N LEU A 312 6.59 17.79 18.76
CA LEU A 312 7.65 18.67 19.25
C LEU A 312 7.21 19.54 20.43
N LEU A 313 5.93 19.92 20.47
CA LEU A 313 5.33 20.63 21.61
C LEU A 313 4.98 19.71 22.79
N ALA A 314 5.04 18.39 22.59
CA ALA A 314 4.82 17.44 23.67
C ALA A 314 5.92 17.55 24.73
N ASP A 315 5.59 17.10 25.95
CA ASP A 315 6.47 17.16 27.11
C ASP A 315 7.55 16.06 27.05
N LEU A 316 8.46 16.19 26.08
CA LEU A 316 9.53 15.24 25.76
C LEU A 316 10.41 14.89 26.98
N PRO A 317 10.81 15.84 27.86
CA PRO A 317 11.61 15.51 29.03
C PRO A 317 10.88 14.53 29.96
N LYS A 318 9.57 14.71 30.15
CA LYS A 318 8.74 13.83 30.97
C LYS A 318 8.61 12.43 30.34
N LEU A 319 8.44 12.36 29.03
CA LEU A 319 8.40 11.10 28.29
C LEU A 319 9.73 10.33 28.40
N LEU A 320 10.85 11.03 28.22
CA LEU A 320 12.20 10.46 28.33
C LEU A 320 12.55 10.05 29.78
N ALA A 321 11.94 10.67 30.78
CA ALA A 321 12.07 10.25 32.17
C ALA A 321 11.28 8.97 32.48
N SER A 322 10.34 8.56 31.64
CA SER A 322 9.49 7.41 31.92
C SER A 322 10.20 6.07 31.61
N PRO A 323 10.29 5.13 32.58
CA PRO A 323 10.91 3.82 32.33
C PRO A 323 10.16 2.98 31.28
N ALA A 324 8.84 3.20 31.15
CA ALA A 324 8.01 2.50 30.19
C ALA A 324 8.41 2.81 28.74
N VAL A 325 8.76 4.07 28.43
CA VAL A 325 9.21 4.47 27.09
C VAL A 325 10.52 3.79 26.74
N TRP A 326 11.50 3.77 27.64
CA TRP A 326 12.77 3.07 27.41
C TRP A 326 12.58 1.56 27.25
N LYS A 327 11.70 0.95 28.04
CA LYS A 327 11.37 -0.48 27.88
C LYS A 327 10.73 -0.75 26.52
N ALA A 328 9.83 0.11 26.06
CA ALA A 328 9.21 0.00 24.75
C ALA A 328 10.24 0.15 23.62
N ILE A 329 11.10 1.17 23.68
CA ILE A 329 12.19 1.40 22.72
C ILE A 329 13.12 0.19 22.65
N ALA A 330 13.57 -0.32 23.80
CA ALA A 330 14.45 -1.49 23.86
C ALA A 330 13.77 -2.73 23.26
N THR A 331 12.50 -2.97 23.58
CA THR A 331 11.73 -4.11 23.05
C THR A 331 11.60 -4.01 21.53
N SER A 332 11.22 -2.84 21.01
CA SER A 332 11.11 -2.60 19.58
C SER A 332 12.46 -2.73 18.86
N PHE A 333 13.54 -2.22 19.45
CA PHE A 333 14.89 -2.32 18.86
C PHE A 333 15.38 -3.77 18.80
N ILE A 334 15.23 -4.53 19.89
CA ILE A 334 15.61 -5.95 19.94
C ILE A 334 14.82 -6.74 18.89
N LEU A 335 13.49 -6.56 18.84
CA LEU A 335 12.64 -7.23 17.87
C LEU A 335 13.01 -6.84 16.43
N ALA A 336 13.32 -5.58 16.16
CA ALA A 336 13.74 -5.11 14.84
C ALA A 336 15.06 -5.74 14.41
N VAL A 337 16.06 -5.83 15.29
CA VAL A 337 17.36 -6.45 15.00
C VAL A 337 17.19 -7.96 14.76
N LEU A 338 16.40 -8.65 15.58
CA LEU A 338 16.12 -10.08 15.40
C LEU A 338 15.36 -10.36 14.09
N ALA A 339 14.35 -9.55 13.78
CA ALA A 339 13.59 -9.68 12.54
C ALA A 339 14.46 -9.37 11.31
N ALA A 340 15.29 -8.34 11.37
CA ALA A 340 16.19 -7.96 10.27
C ALA A 340 17.25 -9.04 10.02
N THR A 341 17.87 -9.57 11.07
CA THR A 341 18.87 -10.65 10.95
C THR A 341 18.25 -11.94 10.41
N LEU A 342 17.05 -12.31 10.90
CA LEU A 342 16.31 -13.46 10.37
C LEU A 342 15.95 -13.24 8.89
N SER A 343 15.40 -12.09 8.54
CA SER A 343 15.01 -11.76 7.15
C SER A 343 16.21 -11.77 6.20
N LEU A 344 17.32 -11.12 6.57
CA LEU A 344 18.55 -11.10 5.77
C LEU A 344 19.16 -12.49 5.62
N SER A 345 19.14 -13.32 6.67
CA SER A 345 19.64 -14.69 6.60
C SER A 345 18.80 -15.57 5.66
N LEU A 346 17.47 -15.47 5.72
CA LEU A 346 16.56 -16.18 4.81
C LEU A 346 16.71 -15.69 3.37
N CYS A 347 16.81 -14.38 3.15
CA CYS A 347 17.02 -13.81 1.82
C CYS A 347 18.35 -14.29 1.21
N TRP A 348 19.41 -14.28 2.01
CA TRP A 348 20.74 -14.74 1.61
C TRP A 348 20.75 -16.22 1.21
N THR A 349 20.07 -17.09 1.98
CA THR A 349 19.98 -18.53 1.64
C THR A 349 19.15 -18.77 0.38
N MET A 350 18.06 -18.02 0.18
CA MET A 350 17.25 -18.08 -1.04
C MET A 350 18.05 -17.61 -2.27
N LEU A 351 18.77 -16.49 -2.18
CA LEU A 351 19.60 -15.98 -3.28
C LEU A 351 20.72 -16.95 -3.67
N LYS A 352 21.37 -17.59 -2.68
CA LYS A 352 22.35 -18.66 -2.94
C LYS A 352 21.74 -19.86 -3.66
N ALA A 353 20.47 -20.19 -3.41
CA ALA A 353 19.77 -21.27 -4.11
C ALA A 353 19.40 -20.91 -5.56
N ILE A 354 19.12 -19.63 -5.86
CA ILE A 354 18.71 -19.14 -7.18
C ILE A 354 19.89 -18.94 -8.15
N HIS A 355 21.09 -18.63 -7.63
CA HIS A 355 22.26 -18.31 -8.47
C HIS A 355 22.72 -19.47 -9.39
N HIS A 356 22.24 -20.70 -9.18
CA HIS A 356 22.43 -21.82 -10.10
C HIS A 356 21.29 -21.87 -11.13
N LYS A 357 21.47 -21.17 -12.25
CA LYS A 357 20.49 -20.99 -13.34
C LYS A 357 19.88 -22.28 -13.90
N ASP A 358 20.56 -23.42 -13.76
CA ASP A 358 20.12 -24.70 -14.34
C ASP A 358 19.44 -25.66 -13.34
N GLY A 359 19.26 -25.25 -12.08
CA GLY A 359 18.66 -26.08 -11.03
C GLY A 359 17.13 -26.18 -11.13
N PRO A 360 16.50 -27.28 -10.64
CA PRO A 360 15.05 -27.43 -10.59
C PRO A 360 14.36 -26.30 -9.78
N PHE A 361 15.08 -25.67 -8.86
CA PHE A 361 14.60 -24.54 -8.07
C PHE A 361 14.41 -23.26 -8.90
N ALA A 362 15.33 -22.96 -9.83
CA ALA A 362 15.19 -21.82 -10.75
C ALA A 362 14.00 -22.00 -11.71
N ARG A 363 13.72 -23.26 -12.13
CA ARG A 363 12.53 -23.61 -12.92
C ARG A 363 11.24 -23.51 -12.12
N MET A 364 11.24 -23.95 -10.85
CA MET A 364 10.05 -23.91 -9.99
C MET A 364 9.64 -22.47 -9.62
N VAL A 365 10.59 -21.52 -9.56
CA VAL A 365 10.35 -20.10 -9.24
C VAL A 365 10.21 -19.23 -10.50
N GLY A 366 10.28 -19.81 -11.71
CA GLY A 366 10.02 -19.08 -12.97
C GLY A 366 11.17 -18.20 -13.47
N PHE A 367 12.42 -18.46 -13.04
CA PHE A 367 13.61 -17.71 -13.45
C PHE A 367 14.44 -18.37 -14.56
N ALA A 368 14.06 -19.57 -15.01
CA ALA A 368 14.68 -20.27 -16.13
C ALA A 368 13.67 -20.42 -17.27
N ASN A 369 13.97 -19.83 -18.42
CA ASN A 369 13.34 -20.16 -19.71
C ASN A 369 14.00 -21.41 -20.30
#